data_AF-A0A920M157-F1
#
_entry.id   AF-A0A920M157-F1
#
_cell.length_a   1.000
_cell.length_b   1.000
_cell.length_c   1.000
_cell.angle_alpha   90.00
_cell.angle_beta   90.00
_cell.angle_gamma   90.00
#
_symmetry.space_group_name_H-M   'P 1'
#
loop_
_entity.id
_entity.type
_entity.pdbx_description
1 polymer ?
#
loop_
_entity_poly.entity_id
_entity_poly.type
_entity_poly.pdbx_seq_one_letter_code
_entity_poly.pdbx_strand_id
1 'polypeptide(L)'
;MKNLEDAEDLGTRLLYLEPNKKKYWNQVSALYFAKEFELDSLAALELGYENNTLDKEADYLLLAKYYLYQKSPLKSIMVINDGIKKKIIKENEENLKLLSSSYFYSRDLENGIKILVKAEKFLMIRIYLLD
;
A
#
# COMPACT_ATOMS: atom_id res chain seq x y z
N MET A 1 -9.10 2.35 2.65
CA MET A 1 -8.63 3.73 2.43
C MET A 1 -9.50 4.56 1.49
N LYS A 2 -9.88 4.12 0.28
CA LYS A 2 -10.89 4.85 -0.53
C LYS A 2 -12.15 5.18 0.29
N ASN A 3 -12.62 4.19 1.05
CA ASN A 3 -13.74 4.35 1.99
C ASN A 3 -13.48 5.32 3.16
N LEU A 4 -12.23 5.56 3.57
CA LEU A 4 -11.89 6.48 4.67
C LEU A 4 -11.81 7.92 4.18
N GLU A 5 -11.26 8.13 2.98
CA GLU A 5 -11.22 9.43 2.31
C GLU A 5 -12.63 9.85 1.86
N ASP A 6 -13.42 8.91 1.33
CA ASP A 6 -14.85 9.11 1.04
C ASP A 6 -15.65 9.39 2.33
N ALA A 7 -15.30 8.76 3.46
CA ALA A 7 -15.92 9.02 4.76
C ALA A 7 -15.49 10.36 5.37
N GLU A 8 -14.24 10.80 5.15
CA GLU A 8 -13.72 12.10 5.54
C GLU A 8 -14.45 13.22 4.80
N ASP A 9 -14.57 13.10 3.46
CA ASP A 9 -15.30 14.08 2.64
C ASP A 9 -16.79 14.15 3.02
N LEU A 10 -17.45 12.99 3.13
CA LEU A 10 -18.85 12.92 3.55
C LEU A 10 -19.06 13.47 4.97
N GLY A 11 -18.21 13.08 5.92
CA GLY A 11 -18.27 13.52 7.31
C GLY A 11 -18.05 15.03 7.44
N THR A 12 -17.07 15.57 6.73
CA THR A 12 -16.76 17.02 6.73
C THR A 12 -17.88 17.82 6.07
N ARG A 13 -18.48 17.30 4.99
CA ARG A 13 -19.63 17.94 4.33
C ARG A 13 -20.88 17.93 5.21
N LEU A 14 -21.20 16.82 5.87
CA LEU A 14 -22.30 16.75 6.83
C LEU A 14 -22.08 17.68 8.02
N LEU A 15 -20.84 17.79 8.48
CA LEU A 15 -20.45 18.71 9.53
C LEU A 15 -20.66 20.17 9.13
N TYR A 16 -20.30 20.54 7.90
CA TYR A 16 -20.50 21.89 7.36
C TYR A 16 -21.98 22.24 7.19
N LEU A 17 -22.79 21.30 6.71
CA LEU A 17 -24.21 21.52 6.47
C LEU A 17 -25.03 21.59 7.77
N GLU A 18 -24.65 20.83 8.79
CA GLU A 18 -25.41 20.66 10.04
C GLU A 18 -24.49 20.69 11.28
N PRO A 19 -23.75 21.79 11.52
CA PRO A 19 -22.67 21.86 12.52
C PRO A 19 -23.14 21.70 13.97
N ASN A 20 -24.43 21.91 14.23
CA ASN A 20 -25.03 21.78 15.56
C ASN A 20 -25.22 20.32 15.99
N LYS A 21 -25.05 19.34 15.08
CA LYS A 21 -25.18 17.91 15.41
C LYS A 21 -23.84 17.34 15.89
N LYS A 22 -23.70 17.22 17.22
CA LYS A 22 -22.52 16.62 17.90
C LYS A 22 -22.01 15.30 17.28
N LYS A 23 -22.92 14.47 16.74
CA LYS A 23 -22.58 13.20 16.10
C LYS A 23 -21.59 13.37 14.94
N TYR A 24 -21.66 14.46 14.17
CA TYR A 24 -20.78 14.66 13.01
C TYR A 24 -19.36 15.06 13.42
N TRP A 25 -19.22 15.93 14.43
CA TRP A 25 -17.92 16.22 15.04
C TRP A 25 -17.22 14.95 15.56
N ASN A 26 -17.97 14.07 16.23
CA ASN A 26 -17.42 12.80 16.73
C ASN A 26 -16.97 11.87 15.60
N GLN A 27 -17.72 11.80 14.49
CA GLN A 27 -17.38 10.98 13.34
C GLN A 27 -16.10 11.48 12.65
N VAL A 28 -16.00 12.79 12.42
CA VAL A 28 -14.80 13.41 11.83
C VAL A 28 -13.59 13.25 12.76
N SER A 29 -13.75 13.44 14.07
CA SER A 29 -12.68 13.23 15.04
C SER A 29 -12.19 11.78 15.07
N ALA A 30 -13.09 10.79 15.02
CA ALA A 30 -12.71 9.38 14.96
C ALA A 30 -11.96 9.03 13.67
N LEU A 31 -12.33 9.64 12.55
CA LEU A 31 -11.63 9.48 11.27
C LEU A 31 -10.23 10.08 11.32
N TYR A 32 -10.07 11.29 11.84
CA TYR A 32 -8.75 11.91 12.01
C TYR A 32 -7.85 11.12 12.96
N PHE A 33 -8.40 10.65 14.09
CA PHE A 33 -7.65 9.81 15.02
C PHE A 33 -7.20 8.48 14.38
N ALA A 34 -8.09 7.83 13.61
CA ALA A 34 -7.73 6.61 12.89
C ALA A 34 -6.62 6.85 11.85
N LYS A 35 -6.68 7.98 11.13
CA LYS A 35 -5.67 8.38 10.14
C LYS A 35 -4.31 8.68 10.77
N GLU A 36 -4.29 9.41 11.89
CA GLU A 36 -3.07 9.69 12.66
C GLU A 36 -2.43 8.39 13.17
N PHE A 37 -3.23 7.51 13.78
CA PHE A 37 -2.76 6.20 14.25
C PHE A 37 -2.19 5.33 13.12
N GLU A 38 -2.82 5.35 11.94
CA GLU A 38 -2.33 4.65 10.76
C GLU A 38 -0.98 5.22 10.27
N LEU A 39 -0.81 6.55 10.26
CA LEU A 39 0.47 7.18 9.91
C LEU A 39 1.58 6.83 10.91
N ASP A 40 1.29 6.87 12.21
CA ASP A 40 2.25 6.48 13.25
C ASP A 40 2.65 5.00 13.13
N SER A 41 1.67 4.12 12.87
CA SER A 41 1.93 2.71 12.64
C SER A 41 2.83 2.48 11.42
N LEU A 42 2.66 3.27 10.35
CA LEU A 42 3.47 3.17 9.14
C LEU A 42 4.88 3.75 9.33
N ALA A 43 5.04 4.79 10.14
CA ALA A 43 6.35 5.29 10.55
C ALA A 43 7.11 4.25 11.38
N ALA A 44 6.44 3.56 12.30
CA ALA A 44 7.04 2.45 13.06
C ALA A 44 7.47 1.29 12.15
N LEU A 45 6.67 0.97 11.12
CA LEU A 45 7.03 -0.02 10.10
C LEU A 45 8.25 0.41 9.27
N GLU A 46 8.33 1.68 8.85
CA GLU A 46 9.50 2.22 8.13
C GLU A 46 10.76 2.13 9.00
N LEU A 47 10.71 2.50 10.28
CA LEU A 47 11.82 2.33 11.22
C LEU A 47 12.22 0.86 11.41
N GLY A 48 11.24 -0.05 11.49
CA GLY A 48 11.51 -1.48 11.55
C GLY A 48 12.22 -1.99 10.30
N TYR A 49 11.85 -1.48 9.12
CA TYR A 49 12.50 -1.81 7.85
C TYR A 49 13.95 -1.30 7.83
N GLU A 50 14.17 -0.04 8.19
CA GLU A 50 15.50 0.59 8.24
C GLU A 50 16.45 -0.12 9.22
N ASN A 51 15.92 -0.62 10.33
CA ASN A 51 16.68 -1.38 11.33
C ASN A 51 16.76 -2.89 11.02
N ASN A 52 16.28 -3.35 9.86
CA ASN A 52 16.26 -4.75 9.45
C ASN A 52 15.55 -5.69 10.45
N THR A 53 14.50 -5.21 11.13
CA THR A 53 13.72 -6.00 12.10
C THR A 53 12.40 -6.53 11.53
N LEU A 54 11.97 -6.09 10.35
CA LEU A 54 10.80 -6.67 9.68
C LEU A 54 11.11 -8.06 9.13
N ASP A 55 10.23 -9.02 9.39
CA ASP A 55 10.37 -10.42 8.97
C ASP A 55 9.12 -11.00 8.28
N LYS A 56 8.02 -10.22 8.20
CA LYS A 56 6.77 -10.65 7.58
C LYS A 56 6.55 -10.02 6.21
N GLU A 57 6.13 -10.85 5.27
CA GLU A 57 5.71 -10.42 3.92
C GLU A 57 4.64 -9.32 3.96
N ALA A 58 3.65 -9.44 4.84
CA ALA A 58 2.56 -8.48 4.96
C ALA A 58 3.05 -7.07 5.34
N ASP A 59 4.05 -6.98 6.22
CA ASP A 59 4.59 -5.70 6.71
C ASP A 59 5.36 -4.98 5.59
N TYR A 60 6.16 -5.73 4.83
CA TYR A 60 6.84 -5.22 3.63
C TYR A 60 5.87 -4.72 2.57
N LEU A 61 4.82 -5.50 2.27
CA LEU A 61 3.81 -5.13 1.27
C LEU A 61 2.96 -3.95 1.71
N LEU A 62 2.65 -3.85 3.00
CA LEU A 62 1.96 -2.69 3.58
C LEU A 62 2.81 -1.42 3.45
N LEU A 63 4.09 -1.50 3.81
CA LEU A 63 5.04 -0.39 3.65
C LEU A 63 5.21 0.02 2.17
N ALA A 64 5.26 -0.95 1.26
CA ALA A 64 5.30 -0.69 -0.19
C ALA A 64 4.06 0.08 -0.68
N LYS A 65 2.87 -0.34 -0.27
CA LYS A 65 1.60 0.33 -0.63
C LYS A 65 1.54 1.73 -0.03
N TYR A 66 2.02 1.91 1.20
CA TYR A 66 2.14 3.22 1.84
C TYR A 66 3.04 4.17 1.06
N TYR A 67 4.21 3.70 0.60
CA TYR A 67 5.08 4.54 -0.22
C TYR A 67 4.44 4.97 -1.53
N LEU A 68 3.66 4.10 -2.19
CA LEU A 68 2.88 4.52 -3.37
C LEU A 68 1.84 5.57 -3.04
N TYR A 69 1.11 5.39 -1.94
CA TYR A 69 0.13 6.36 -1.45
C TYR A 69 0.79 7.73 -1.21
N GLN A 70 1.97 7.75 -0.60
CA GLN A 70 2.77 8.95 -0.39
C GLN A 70 3.50 9.46 -1.65
N LYS A 71 3.14 8.98 -2.84
CA LYS A 71 3.76 9.37 -4.12
C LYS A 71 5.29 9.19 -4.12
N SER A 72 5.77 8.18 -3.40
CA SER A 72 7.18 7.77 -3.29
C SER A 72 7.42 6.40 -3.95
N PRO A 73 7.15 6.25 -5.26
CA PRO A 73 7.18 4.94 -5.93
C PRO A 73 8.56 4.28 -5.92
N LEU A 74 9.65 5.05 -5.90
CA LEU A 74 11.01 4.51 -5.79
C LEU A 74 11.24 3.77 -4.46
N LYS A 75 10.69 4.28 -3.35
CA LYS A 75 10.76 3.59 -2.05
C LYS A 75 9.93 2.31 -2.06
N SER A 76 8.78 2.31 -2.73
CA SER A 76 7.97 1.11 -2.94
C SER A 76 8.71 0.03 -3.73
N ILE A 77 9.34 0.40 -4.84
CA ILE A 77 10.19 -0.51 -5.64
C ILE A 77 11.33 -1.08 -4.78
N MET A 78 11.99 -0.22 -3.99
CA MET A 78 13.10 -0.60 -3.14
C MET A 78 12.69 -1.65 -2.09
N VAL A 79 11.63 -1.38 -1.33
CA VAL A 79 11.19 -2.28 -0.25
C VAL A 79 10.72 -3.64 -0.79
N ILE A 80 10.03 -3.66 -1.93
CA ILE A 80 9.59 -4.92 -2.55
C ILE A 80 10.80 -5.73 -3.04
N ASN A 81 11.73 -5.10 -3.76
CA ASN A 81 12.92 -5.79 -4.26
C ASN A 81 13.82 -6.30 -3.12
N ASP A 82 13.98 -5.52 -2.03
CA ASP A 82 14.69 -5.98 -0.83
C ASP A 82 14.01 -7.20 -0.20
N GLY A 83 12.69 -7.14 -0.02
CA GLY A 83 11.90 -8.25 0.52
C GLY A 83 12.01 -9.52 -0.34
N ILE A 84 11.98 -9.41 -1.68
CA ILE A 84 12.19 -10.54 -2.60
C ILE A 84 13.61 -11.09 -2.45
N LYS A 85 14.62 -10.22 -2.43
CA LYS A 85 16.04 -10.61 -2.27
C LYS A 85 16.28 -11.34 -0.96
N LYS A 86 15.64 -10.89 0.12
CA LYS A 86 15.68 -11.52 1.46
C LYS A 86 14.79 -12.77 1.57
N LYS A 87 14.04 -13.14 0.51
CA LYS A 87 13.05 -14.23 0.49
C LYS A 87 11.92 -14.06 1.51
N ILE A 88 11.66 -12.83 1.95
CA ILE A 88 10.54 -12.47 2.82
C ILE A 88 9.28 -12.32 1.97
N ILE A 89 9.38 -11.62 0.84
CA ILE A 89 8.30 -11.49 -0.14
C ILE A 89 8.40 -12.62 -1.16
N LYS A 90 7.28 -13.32 -1.38
CA LYS A 90 7.18 -14.35 -2.40
C LYS A 90 7.03 -13.72 -3.78
N GLU A 91 7.72 -14.27 -4.76
CA GLU A 91 7.50 -13.92 -6.17
C GLU A 91 6.26 -14.63 -6.68
N ASN A 92 5.08 -14.08 -6.38
CA ASN A 92 3.80 -14.50 -6.91
C ASN A 92 3.20 -13.41 -7.81
N GLU A 93 2.10 -13.75 -8.50
CA GLU A 93 1.41 -12.84 -9.39
C GLU A 93 1.04 -11.50 -8.72
N GLU A 94 0.44 -11.54 -7.53
CA GLU A 94 -0.05 -10.35 -6.82
C GLU A 94 1.08 -9.39 -6.44
N ASN A 95 2.15 -9.91 -5.85
CA ASN A 95 3.30 -9.14 -5.41
C ASN A 95 4.07 -8.55 -6.60
N LEU A 96 4.20 -9.31 -7.69
CA LEU A 96 4.83 -8.82 -8.92
C LEU A 96 3.95 -7.77 -9.62
N LYS A 97 2.62 -7.88 -9.55
CA LYS A 97 1.71 -6.82 -10.04
C LYS A 97 1.90 -5.52 -9.24
N LEU A 98 2.02 -5.59 -7.91
CA LEU A 98 2.33 -4.41 -7.09
C LEU A 98 3.68 -3.79 -7.48
N LEU A 99 4.73 -4.60 -7.69
CA LEU A 99 6.04 -4.13 -8.13
C LEU A 99 5.97 -3.47 -9.51
N SER A 100 5.27 -4.08 -10.47
CA SER A 100 5.04 -3.52 -11.80
C SER A 100 4.32 -2.18 -11.74
N SER A 101 3.23 -2.08 -10.97
CA SER A 101 2.53 -0.81 -10.74
C SER A 101 3.48 0.24 -10.15
N SER A 102 4.35 -0.14 -9.21
CA SER A 102 5.32 0.77 -8.60
C SER A 102 6.29 1.36 -9.63
N TYR A 103 6.79 0.54 -10.55
CA TYR A 103 7.61 1.00 -11.69
C TYR A 103 6.84 1.94 -12.64
N PHE A 104 5.56 1.65 -12.93
CA PHE A 104 4.75 2.56 -13.73
C PHE A 104 4.52 3.92 -13.06
N TYR A 105 4.26 3.93 -11.75
CA TYR A 105 4.14 5.18 -10.98
C TYR A 105 5.45 5.97 -10.92
N SER A 106 6.62 5.31 -10.97
CA SER A 106 7.92 5.99 -11.10
C SER A 106 8.27 6.39 -12.53
N ARG A 107 7.39 6.14 -13.52
CA ARG A 107 7.61 6.35 -14.96
C ARG A 107 8.72 5.49 -15.57
N ASP A 108 9.08 4.40 -14.91
CA ASP A 108 10.00 3.40 -15.44
C ASP A 108 9.20 2.32 -16.19
N LEU A 109 8.83 2.66 -17.42
CA LEU A 109 7.96 1.81 -18.25
C LEU A 109 8.64 0.48 -18.62
N GLU A 110 9.95 0.49 -18.84
CA GLU A 110 10.71 -0.69 -19.25
C GLU A 110 10.67 -1.77 -18.17
N ASN A 111 11.04 -1.41 -16.92
CA ASN A 111 10.97 -2.36 -15.82
C ASN A 111 9.52 -2.70 -15.46
N GLY A 112 8.60 -1.75 -15.54
CA GLY A 112 7.17 -1.98 -15.30
C GLY A 112 6.60 -3.06 -16.22
N ILE A 113 6.89 -3.02 -17.52
CA ILE A 113 6.48 -4.03 -18.50
C ILE A 113 7.17 -5.37 -18.22
N LYS A 114 8.49 -5.36 -17.98
CA LYS A 114 9.26 -6.57 -17.70
C LYS A 114 8.70 -7.35 -16.50
N ILE A 115 8.40 -6.65 -15.41
CA ILE A 115 7.83 -7.27 -14.21
C ILE A 115 6.38 -7.72 -14.45
N LEU A 116 5.58 -6.95 -15.21
CA LEU A 116 4.22 -7.36 -15.55
C LEU A 116 4.20 -8.69 -16.33
N VAL A 117 5.06 -8.82 -17.35
CA VAL A 117 5.20 -10.07 -18.11
C VAL A 117 5.60 -11.23 -17.20
N LYS A 118 6.47 -10.98 -16.22
CA LYS A 118 6.83 -11.99 -15.21
C LYS A 118 5.60 -12.41 -14.40
N ALA A 119 4.79 -11.46 -13.93
CA ALA A 119 3.57 -11.73 -13.17
C ALA A 119 2.56 -12.58 -13.97
N GLU A 120 2.32 -12.24 -15.23
CA GLU A 120 1.39 -12.98 -16.10
C GLU A 120 1.86 -14.42 -16.39
N LYS A 121 3.18 -14.65 -16.46
CA LYS A 121 3.72 -16.02 -16.54
C LYS A 121 3.40 -16.84 -15.29
N PHE A 122 3.48 -16.25 -14.09
CA PHE A 122 3.08 -16.93 -12.86
C PHE A 122 1.58 -17.24 -12.84
N LEU A 123 0.73 -16.32 -13.31
CA LEU A 123 -0.71 -16.56 -13.43
C LEU A 123 -1.00 -17.74 -14.37
N MET A 124 -0.39 -17.75 -15.56
CA MET A 124 -0.58 -18.84 -16.54
C MET A 124 -0.15 -20.18 -15.95
N ILE A 125 1.05 -20.27 -15.35
CA ILE A 125 1.52 -21.50 -14.71
C ILE A 125 0.55 -21.97 -13.62
N ARG A 126 0.01 -21.06 -12.80
CA ARG A 126 -0.95 -21.40 -11.76
C ARG A 126 -2.24 -22.00 -12.33
N ILE A 127 -2.74 -21.47 -13.44
CA ILE A 127 -3.92 -21.99 -14.12
C ILE A 127 -3.65 -23.43 -14.62
N TYR A 128 -2.55 -23.65 -15.34
CA TYR A 128 -2.22 -24.96 -15.91
C TYR A 128 -1.82 -26.05 -14.90
N LEU A 129 -1.52 -25.70 -13.65
CA LEU A 129 -1.20 -26.66 -12.58
C LEU A 129 -2.38 -26.98 -11.66
N LEU A 130 -3.50 -26.28 -11.82
CA LEU A 130 -4.73 -26.50 -11.05
C LEU A 130 -5.84 -27.19 -11.86
N ASP A 131 -5.58 -27.49 -13.14
CA ASP A 131 -6.36 -28.38 -14.01
C ASP A 131 -5.72 -29.79 -14.08
#